data_AF-A0AAW5Z3I5-F1
#
_entry.id   AF-A0AAW5Z3I5-F1
#
_cell.length_a   1.000
_cell.length_b   1.000
_cell.length_c   1.000
_cell.angle_alpha   90.00
_cell.angle_beta   90.00
_cell.angle_gamma   90.00
#
_symmetry.space_group_name_H-M   'P 1'
#
loop_
_entity.id
_entity.type
_entity.pdbx_description
1 polymer ?
#
loop_
_entity_poly.entity_id
_entity_poly.type
_entity_poly.pdbx_seq_one_letter_code
_entity_poly.pdbx_strand_id
1 'polypeptide(L)'
;MGETTRLSSLIALKYYQWTVDEDVYLSGRDNEKNILHTILHGAAMIKPEMEEVLVKVLKNRWNEHGTPYFDLMTLILTDLDSYPVWASLPEYVLQLADLFWYRPLKETGERYHSMDIEDEFGLFRSHHDYYPESPYQTPIYWLLQSQFKKTIDFILDFTNKTTICFAHSHFAKNEIEEVDVFIEEGKFIKQYICNRLWCSYRGTQVSTYLLSSIHMALEKFFLENFKNADSKVLESWLLFLLRNTKSASISAVVTSIVLAFPEKTFNVAKVLFQTKDFFRFDMNRMVLDRTHKSSLISLRDGFGGTDYRNSLHEEDRIKACDDVHRNTYLENLALHYQIFRSENVTEKDVIERQQVLWGIFDKYYNQLPDEAQETEADKTWRLCLARMD
;
A
#
# COMPACT_ATOMS: atom_id res chain seq x y z
N MET A 1 -25.87 28.39 -5.55
CA MET A 1 -24.40 28.20 -5.59
C MET A 1 -23.97 27.17 -6.64
N GLY A 2 -24.72 26.09 -6.91
CA GLY A 2 -24.27 25.06 -7.88
C GLY A 2 -24.19 25.49 -9.36
N GLU A 3 -25.06 26.38 -9.83
CA GLU A 3 -25.13 26.69 -11.27
C GLU A 3 -23.93 27.50 -11.78
N THR A 4 -23.45 28.48 -11.01
CA THR A 4 -22.26 29.26 -11.38
C THR A 4 -21.03 28.36 -11.45
N THR A 5 -20.81 27.50 -10.45
CA THR A 5 -19.70 26.53 -10.44
C THR A 5 -19.79 25.58 -11.62
N ARG A 6 -20.99 25.04 -11.91
CA ARG A 6 -21.21 24.17 -13.07
C ARG A 6 -20.84 24.84 -14.38
N LEU A 7 -21.31 26.07 -14.61
CA LEU A 7 -21.03 26.83 -15.83
C LEU A 7 -19.54 27.16 -15.95
N SER A 8 -18.88 27.59 -14.88
CA SER A 8 -17.44 27.88 -14.86
C SER A 8 -16.61 26.65 -15.23
N SER A 9 -16.88 25.50 -14.60
CA SER A 9 -16.16 24.26 -14.90
C SER A 9 -16.46 23.72 -16.29
N LEU A 10 -17.70 23.88 -16.78
CA LEU A 10 -18.05 23.49 -18.14
C LEU A 10 -17.35 24.36 -19.19
N ILE A 11 -17.26 25.67 -18.97
CA ILE A 11 -16.51 26.59 -19.83
C ILE A 11 -15.03 26.22 -19.83
N ALA A 12 -14.43 25.99 -18.65
CA ALA A 12 -13.05 25.58 -18.52
C ALA A 12 -12.78 24.25 -19.25
N LEU A 13 -13.66 23.27 -19.08
CA LEU A 13 -13.53 21.98 -19.75
C LEU A 13 -13.66 22.14 -21.27
N LYS A 14 -14.63 22.91 -21.76
CA LYS A 14 -14.81 23.14 -23.19
C LYS A 14 -13.63 23.88 -23.81
N TYR A 15 -13.04 24.83 -23.08
CA TYR A 15 -11.83 25.50 -23.51
C TYR A 15 -10.64 24.54 -23.59
N TYR A 16 -10.46 23.68 -22.57
CA TYR A 16 -9.39 22.66 -22.59
C TYR A 16 -9.59 21.63 -23.71
N GLN A 17 -10.83 21.22 -23.97
CA GLN A 17 -11.16 20.34 -25.11
C GLN A 17 -10.78 20.99 -26.44
N TRP A 18 -11.11 22.28 -26.62
CA TRP A 18 -10.71 23.04 -27.81
C TRP A 18 -9.19 23.12 -27.98
N THR A 19 -8.44 23.32 -26.89
CA THR A 19 -6.97 23.34 -26.99
C THR A 19 -6.38 22.00 -27.39
N VAL A 20 -6.99 20.89 -26.95
CA VAL A 20 -6.61 19.54 -27.35
C VAL A 20 -6.95 19.28 -28.83
N ASP A 21 -8.14 19.69 -29.27
CA ASP A 21 -8.62 19.44 -30.64
C ASP A 21 -7.85 20.26 -31.69
N GLU A 22 -7.46 21.50 -31.35
CA GLU A 22 -6.73 22.41 -32.24
C GLU A 22 -5.20 22.36 -32.05
N ASP A 23 -4.69 21.47 -31.20
CA ASP A 23 -3.26 21.34 -30.86
C ASP A 23 -2.62 22.68 -30.42
N VAL A 24 -3.37 23.42 -29.58
CA VAL A 24 -2.96 24.75 -29.08
C VAL A 24 -2.20 24.61 -27.78
N TYR A 25 -0.95 25.05 -27.77
CA TYR A 25 -0.15 25.12 -26.56
C TYR A 25 -0.64 26.23 -25.61
N LEU A 26 -1.03 25.84 -24.40
CA LEU A 26 -1.38 26.79 -23.34
C LEU A 26 -0.12 27.47 -22.83
N SER A 27 0.06 28.75 -23.19
CA SER A 27 1.22 29.52 -22.75
C SER A 27 1.11 29.94 -21.27
N GLY A 28 2.10 29.52 -20.48
CA GLY A 28 2.23 29.84 -19.06
C GLY A 28 1.67 28.74 -18.14
N ARG A 29 2.56 28.10 -17.37
CA ARG A 29 2.23 26.99 -16.44
C ARG A 29 1.09 27.34 -15.48
N ASP A 30 1.00 28.59 -15.05
CA ASP A 30 -0.04 29.04 -14.10
C ASP A 30 -1.43 29.12 -14.74
N ASN A 31 -1.53 29.49 -16.02
CA ASN A 31 -2.81 29.59 -16.72
C ASN A 31 -3.42 28.21 -16.98
N GLU A 32 -2.60 27.28 -17.46
CA GLU A 32 -3.00 25.88 -17.65
C GLU A 32 -3.44 25.26 -16.32
N LYS A 33 -2.63 25.39 -15.27
CA LYS A 33 -2.96 24.87 -13.94
C LYS A 33 -4.29 25.42 -13.43
N ASN A 34 -4.54 26.72 -13.56
CA ASN A 34 -5.80 27.34 -13.14
C ASN A 34 -7.02 26.79 -13.89
N ILE A 35 -6.88 26.52 -15.20
CA ILE A 35 -7.95 25.91 -16.01
C ILE A 35 -8.23 24.50 -15.49
N LEU A 36 -7.19 23.68 -15.32
CA LEU A 36 -7.32 22.30 -14.85
C LEU A 36 -7.95 22.24 -13.45
N HIS A 37 -7.50 23.08 -12.51
CA HIS A 37 -8.11 23.18 -11.18
C HIS A 37 -9.57 23.66 -11.23
N THR A 38 -9.91 24.59 -12.11
CA THR A 38 -11.31 25.02 -12.30
C THR A 38 -12.20 23.86 -12.80
N ILE A 39 -11.67 23.00 -13.67
CA ILE A 39 -12.36 21.78 -14.11
C ILE A 39 -12.57 20.83 -12.90
N LEU A 40 -11.51 20.56 -12.14
CA LEU A 40 -11.52 19.60 -11.02
C LEU A 40 -12.46 20.04 -9.88
N HIS A 41 -12.44 21.31 -9.49
CA HIS A 41 -13.24 21.83 -8.37
C HIS A 41 -14.75 21.68 -8.62
N GLY A 42 -15.21 21.80 -9.87
CA GLY A 42 -16.61 21.62 -10.23
C GLY A 42 -16.92 20.28 -10.89
N ALA A 43 -15.99 19.31 -10.89
CA ALA A 43 -16.16 18.04 -11.58
C ALA A 43 -17.42 17.28 -11.15
N ALA A 44 -17.80 17.36 -9.88
CA ALA A 44 -19.04 16.76 -9.37
C ALA A 44 -20.32 17.35 -10.02
N MET A 45 -20.26 18.61 -10.49
CA MET A 45 -21.37 19.31 -11.14
C MET A 45 -21.43 19.07 -12.65
N ILE A 46 -20.33 18.64 -13.27
CA ILE A 46 -20.19 18.32 -14.69
C ILE A 46 -19.85 16.84 -14.89
N LYS A 47 -20.44 15.98 -14.04
CA LYS A 47 -20.15 14.55 -14.01
C LYS A 47 -20.29 13.88 -15.39
N PRO A 48 -21.36 14.09 -16.17
CA PRO A 48 -21.50 13.48 -17.49
C PRO A 48 -20.37 13.87 -18.45
N GLU A 49 -19.95 15.13 -18.43
CA GLU A 49 -18.90 15.65 -19.30
C GLU A 49 -17.51 15.14 -18.87
N MET A 50 -17.25 15.07 -17.57
CA MET A 50 -16.02 14.48 -17.03
C MET A 50 -15.95 12.97 -17.34
N GLU A 51 -17.07 12.25 -17.21
CA GLU A 51 -17.17 10.84 -17.57
C GLU A 51 -16.88 10.62 -19.06
N GLU A 52 -17.40 11.46 -19.96
CA GLU A 52 -17.10 11.39 -21.39
C GLU A 52 -15.60 11.51 -21.67
N VAL A 53 -14.90 12.42 -20.97
CA VAL A 53 -13.45 12.61 -21.10
C VAL A 53 -12.69 11.37 -20.61
N LEU A 54 -13.02 10.87 -19.43
CA LEU A 54 -12.38 9.66 -18.87
C LEU A 54 -12.59 8.44 -19.79
N VAL A 55 -13.80 8.26 -20.31
CA VAL A 55 -14.11 7.19 -21.27
C VAL A 55 -13.28 7.33 -22.55
N LYS A 56 -13.11 8.54 -23.08
CA LYS A 56 -12.26 8.79 -24.26
C LYS A 56 -10.80 8.44 -23.97
N VAL A 57 -10.25 8.88 -22.84
CA VAL A 57 -8.87 8.57 -22.43
C VAL A 57 -8.66 7.07 -22.29
N LEU A 58 -9.54 6.38 -21.57
CA LEU A 58 -9.44 4.93 -21.33
C LEU A 58 -9.56 4.13 -22.63
N LYS A 59 -10.50 4.49 -23.51
CA LYS A 59 -10.73 3.82 -24.79
C LYS A 59 -9.53 3.95 -25.73
N ASN A 60 -8.92 5.13 -25.79
CA ASN A 60 -7.78 5.40 -26.67
C ASN A 60 -6.42 5.11 -26.02
N ARG A 61 -6.39 4.78 -24.72
CA ARG A 61 -5.19 4.54 -23.93
C ARG A 61 -4.21 5.73 -23.98
N TRP A 62 -4.72 6.94 -23.82
CA TRP A 62 -3.91 8.17 -23.77
C TRP A 62 -3.25 8.32 -22.39
N ASN A 63 -2.07 7.73 -22.22
CA ASN A 63 -1.32 7.72 -20.96
C ASN A 63 0.16 8.10 -21.11
N GLU A 64 0.54 8.63 -22.27
CA GLU A 64 1.90 9.12 -22.54
C GLU A 64 1.91 10.64 -22.64
N HIS A 65 3.03 11.27 -22.28
CA HIS A 65 3.18 12.71 -22.38
C HIS A 65 2.93 13.19 -23.82
N GLY A 66 2.16 14.26 -23.98
CA GLY A 66 1.75 14.80 -25.28
C GLY A 66 0.52 14.11 -25.87
N THR A 67 -0.03 13.06 -25.24
CA THR A 67 -1.35 12.54 -25.61
C THR A 67 -2.47 13.43 -25.04
N PRO A 68 -3.65 13.46 -25.68
CA PRO A 68 -4.78 14.26 -25.20
C PRO A 68 -5.13 14.03 -23.73
N TYR A 69 -5.41 15.11 -23.01
CA TYR A 69 -5.81 15.13 -21.60
C TYR A 69 -4.77 14.61 -20.60
N PHE A 70 -3.52 14.34 -21.01
CA PHE A 70 -2.49 13.76 -20.15
C PHE A 70 -2.31 14.54 -18.83
N ASP A 71 -2.19 15.86 -18.87
CA ASP A 71 -1.96 16.68 -17.67
C ASP A 71 -3.17 16.67 -16.72
N LEU A 72 -4.39 16.70 -17.27
CA LEU A 72 -5.62 16.58 -16.48
C LEU A 72 -5.66 15.21 -15.76
N MET A 73 -5.32 14.12 -16.46
CA MET A 73 -5.33 12.78 -15.88
C MET A 73 -4.25 12.62 -14.80
N THR A 74 -3.06 13.18 -15.04
CA THR A 74 -1.97 13.19 -14.06
C THR A 74 -2.37 13.95 -12.79
N LEU A 75 -3.03 15.11 -12.92
CA LEU A 75 -3.57 15.83 -11.75
C LEU A 75 -4.68 15.05 -11.04
N ILE A 76 -5.55 14.35 -11.78
CA ILE A 76 -6.56 13.46 -11.17
C ILE A 76 -5.90 12.39 -10.30
N LEU A 77 -4.69 11.92 -10.62
CA LEU A 77 -4.01 10.87 -9.86
C LEU A 77 -3.06 11.38 -8.77
N THR A 78 -2.76 12.68 -8.71
CA THR A 78 -1.72 13.22 -7.81
C THR A 78 -2.19 14.40 -6.95
N ASP A 79 -3.23 15.14 -7.35
CA ASP A 79 -3.65 16.38 -6.69
C ASP A 79 -4.91 16.17 -5.83
N LEU A 80 -4.88 16.62 -4.57
CA LEU A 80 -6.02 16.56 -3.64
C LEU A 80 -7.23 17.37 -4.11
N ASP A 81 -7.02 18.41 -4.93
CA ASP A 81 -8.11 19.19 -5.53
C ASP A 81 -8.99 18.34 -6.47
N SER A 82 -8.53 17.14 -6.83
CA SER A 82 -9.27 16.13 -7.61
C SER A 82 -10.27 15.32 -6.81
N TYR A 83 -10.41 15.54 -5.49
CA TYR A 83 -11.40 14.85 -4.65
C TYR A 83 -12.83 14.81 -5.24
N PRO A 84 -13.38 15.89 -5.85
CA PRO A 84 -14.70 15.83 -6.48
C PRO A 84 -14.80 14.78 -7.59
N VAL A 85 -13.71 14.49 -8.32
CA VAL A 85 -13.65 13.41 -9.32
C VAL A 85 -13.64 12.06 -8.62
N TRP A 86 -12.81 11.88 -7.59
CA TRP A 86 -12.68 10.62 -6.84
C TRP A 86 -14.00 10.21 -6.18
N ALA A 87 -14.74 11.18 -5.63
CA ALA A 87 -16.02 10.93 -5.00
C ALA A 87 -17.14 10.61 -6.01
N SER A 88 -17.11 11.22 -7.20
CA SER A 88 -18.22 11.15 -8.17
C SER A 88 -18.05 10.05 -9.23
N LEU A 89 -16.80 9.71 -9.57
CA LEU A 89 -16.41 8.77 -10.64
C LEU A 89 -15.32 7.76 -10.19
N PRO A 90 -15.42 7.15 -9.00
CA PRO A 90 -14.34 6.34 -8.41
C PRO A 90 -13.88 5.16 -9.28
N GLU A 91 -14.81 4.50 -9.97
CA GLU A 91 -14.49 3.33 -10.81
C GLU A 91 -13.66 3.69 -12.04
N TYR A 92 -13.90 4.87 -12.61
CA TYR A 92 -13.08 5.38 -13.71
C TYR A 92 -11.71 5.81 -13.22
N VAL A 93 -11.61 6.36 -12.00
CA VAL A 93 -10.32 6.70 -11.39
C VAL A 93 -9.48 5.45 -11.15
N LEU A 94 -10.07 4.34 -10.69
CA LEU A 94 -9.35 3.06 -10.56
C LEU A 94 -8.85 2.54 -11.92
N GLN A 95 -9.67 2.62 -12.96
CA GLN A 95 -9.26 2.23 -14.32
C GLN A 95 -8.16 3.15 -14.88
N LEU A 96 -8.26 4.45 -14.59
CA LEU A 96 -7.26 5.44 -15.00
C LEU A 96 -5.93 5.19 -14.31
N ALA A 97 -5.97 4.95 -12.99
CA ALA A 97 -4.81 4.56 -12.20
C ALA A 97 -4.14 3.31 -12.78
N ASP A 98 -4.93 2.29 -13.16
CA ASP A 98 -4.39 1.09 -13.81
C ASP A 98 -3.62 1.41 -15.11
N LEU A 99 -4.24 2.22 -15.97
CA LEU A 99 -3.70 2.62 -17.26
C LEU A 99 -2.41 3.47 -17.12
N PHE A 100 -2.37 4.39 -16.17
CA PHE A 100 -1.24 5.32 -15.99
C PHE A 100 -0.11 4.71 -15.17
N TRP A 101 -0.40 3.81 -14.24
CA TRP A 101 0.61 3.26 -13.34
C TRP A 101 1.23 1.97 -13.86
N TYR A 102 0.42 1.05 -14.38
CA TYR A 102 0.92 -0.26 -14.78
C TYR A 102 1.37 -0.27 -16.24
N ARG A 103 2.61 -0.72 -16.47
CA ARG A 103 3.16 -0.92 -17.80
C ARG A 103 3.11 -2.41 -18.16
N PRO A 104 2.25 -2.83 -19.11
CA PRO A 104 2.24 -4.20 -19.58
C PRO A 104 3.62 -4.58 -20.14
N LEU A 105 4.11 -5.77 -19.78
CA LEU A 105 5.34 -6.32 -20.35
C LEU A 105 5.13 -6.47 -21.88
N LYS A 106 5.86 -5.71 -22.71
CA LYS A 106 5.90 -5.97 -24.15
C LYS A 106 6.63 -7.31 -24.38
N GLU A 107 6.05 -8.20 -25.18
CA GLU A 107 6.63 -9.53 -25.51
C GLU A 107 7.99 -9.45 -26.21
N THR A 108 8.38 -8.29 -26.75
CA THR A 108 9.59 -8.12 -27.54
C THR A 108 10.58 -7.14 -26.90
N GLY A 109 11.53 -7.70 -26.14
CA GLY A 109 12.98 -7.45 -26.25
C GLY A 109 13.59 -6.06 -26.01
N GLU A 110 12.84 -4.97 -26.06
CA GLU A 110 13.40 -3.62 -25.95
C GLU A 110 13.22 -3.08 -24.53
N ARG A 111 13.96 -3.67 -23.59
CA ARG A 111 14.28 -2.97 -22.35
C ARG A 111 15.35 -1.93 -22.71
N TYR A 112 14.93 -0.69 -22.95
CA TYR A 112 15.83 0.42 -22.63
C TYR A 112 16.07 0.35 -21.12
N HIS A 113 17.13 -0.36 -20.73
CA HIS A 113 17.57 -0.50 -19.36
C HIS A 113 17.93 0.89 -18.83
N SER A 114 16.99 1.61 -18.22
CA SER A 114 17.36 2.44 -17.08
C SER A 114 17.40 1.54 -15.85
N MET A 115 18.13 1.99 -14.84
CA MET A 115 18.25 1.32 -13.54
C MET A 115 17.17 1.80 -12.57
N ASP A 116 16.00 2.25 -13.06
CA ASP A 116 14.93 2.76 -12.21
C ASP A 116 14.12 1.61 -11.60
N ILE A 117 13.82 1.70 -10.30
CA ILE A 117 13.14 0.63 -9.54
C ILE A 117 11.73 0.37 -10.06
N GLU A 118 11.04 1.39 -10.60
CA GLU A 118 9.74 1.30 -11.23
C GLU A 118 9.72 0.29 -12.38
N ASP A 119 10.81 0.21 -13.15
CA ASP A 119 10.90 -0.69 -14.30
C ASP A 119 10.88 -2.16 -13.85
N GLU A 120 11.49 -2.47 -12.70
CA GLU A 120 11.53 -3.81 -12.11
C GLU A 120 10.13 -4.26 -11.65
N PHE A 121 9.28 -3.35 -11.19
CA PHE A 121 7.89 -3.62 -10.80
C PHE A 121 6.89 -3.58 -11.96
N GLY A 122 7.35 -3.32 -13.20
CA GLY A 122 6.47 -3.18 -14.35
C GLY A 122 5.59 -1.92 -14.28
N LEU A 123 6.12 -0.84 -13.73
CA LEU A 123 5.43 0.45 -13.63
C LEU A 123 5.91 1.42 -14.71
N PHE A 124 5.07 2.38 -15.06
CA PHE A 124 5.52 3.57 -15.77
C PHE A 124 6.35 4.45 -14.83
N ARG A 125 7.34 5.15 -15.41
CA ARG A 125 8.15 6.10 -14.65
C ARG A 125 7.30 7.30 -14.31
N SER A 126 7.25 7.63 -13.03
CA SER A 126 6.48 8.76 -12.53
C SER A 126 7.34 9.98 -12.22
N HIS A 127 8.63 10.02 -12.60
CA HIS A 127 9.52 11.17 -12.39
C HIS A 127 9.45 11.86 -11.01
N HIS A 128 9.17 11.13 -9.92
CA HIS A 128 8.91 11.63 -8.56
C HIS A 128 7.53 12.26 -8.28
N ASP A 129 6.53 12.08 -9.15
CA ASP A 129 5.14 12.55 -8.93
C ASP A 129 4.51 12.00 -7.64
N TYR A 130 4.97 10.84 -7.17
CA TYR A 130 4.52 10.21 -5.92
C TYR A 130 5.51 10.41 -4.76
N TYR A 131 6.48 11.33 -4.89
CA TYR A 131 7.39 11.67 -3.82
C TYR A 131 6.90 12.92 -3.06
N PRO A 132 7.00 12.92 -1.71
CA PRO A 132 7.35 11.80 -0.85
C PRO A 132 6.19 10.82 -0.70
N GLU A 133 6.48 9.53 -0.51
CA GLU A 133 5.41 8.55 -0.32
C GLU A 133 4.54 8.87 0.89
N SER A 134 3.22 8.82 0.74
CA SER A 134 2.26 9.19 1.77
C SER A 134 0.92 8.52 1.49
N PRO A 135 0.10 8.22 2.51
CA PRO A 135 -1.26 7.70 2.28
C PRO A 135 -2.14 8.65 1.46
N TYR A 136 -1.81 9.95 1.43
CA TYR A 136 -2.55 10.97 0.67
C TYR A 136 -1.95 11.29 -0.70
N GLN A 137 -0.84 10.64 -1.08
CA GLN A 137 -0.13 10.90 -2.33
C GLN A 137 -0.89 10.39 -3.57
N THR A 138 -1.84 9.47 -3.36
CA THR A 138 -2.65 8.86 -4.42
C THR A 138 -4.13 8.96 -4.04
N PRO A 139 -5.05 8.73 -4.99
CA PRO A 139 -6.49 8.75 -4.70
C PRO A 139 -6.93 7.59 -3.79
N ILE A 140 -6.08 6.59 -3.53
CA ILE A 140 -6.46 5.31 -2.92
C ILE A 140 -7.10 5.47 -1.54
N TYR A 141 -6.56 6.33 -0.67
CA TYR A 141 -7.15 6.54 0.66
C TYR A 141 -8.61 7.01 0.57
N TRP A 142 -8.90 7.94 -0.35
CA TRP A 142 -10.24 8.46 -0.58
C TRP A 142 -11.14 7.45 -1.31
N LEU A 143 -10.60 6.69 -2.25
CA LEU A 143 -11.32 5.61 -2.93
C LEU A 143 -11.67 4.44 -2.00
N LEU A 144 -10.87 4.19 -0.95
CA LEU A 144 -11.22 3.23 0.10
C LEU A 144 -12.45 3.70 0.90
N GLN A 145 -12.61 5.01 1.12
CA GLN A 145 -13.78 5.58 1.80
C GLN A 145 -15.04 5.52 0.93
N SER A 146 -14.93 5.76 -0.39
CA SER A 146 -16.09 5.84 -1.28
C SER A 146 -16.49 4.50 -1.92
N GLN A 147 -15.54 3.63 -2.23
CA GLN A 147 -15.74 2.36 -2.94
C GLN A 147 -14.89 1.23 -2.33
N PHE A 148 -15.03 1.01 -1.02
CA PHE A 148 -14.16 0.14 -0.23
C PHE A 148 -13.81 -1.20 -0.90
N LYS A 149 -14.79 -2.05 -1.23
CA LYS A 149 -14.52 -3.38 -1.82
C LYS A 149 -13.82 -3.30 -3.18
N LYS A 150 -14.27 -2.40 -4.07
CA LYS A 150 -13.67 -2.26 -5.40
C LYS A 150 -12.23 -1.76 -5.32
N THR A 151 -11.96 -0.85 -4.39
CA THR A 151 -10.61 -0.34 -4.15
C THR A 151 -9.70 -1.40 -3.53
N ILE A 152 -10.21 -2.22 -2.60
CA ILE A 152 -9.46 -3.39 -2.08
C ILE A 152 -9.12 -4.39 -3.19
N ASP A 153 -10.08 -4.69 -4.07
CA ASP A 153 -9.85 -5.58 -5.21
C ASP A 153 -8.80 -5.03 -6.16
N PHE A 154 -8.85 -3.73 -6.44
CA PHE A 154 -7.83 -3.05 -7.23
C PHE A 154 -6.45 -3.13 -6.56
N ILE A 155 -6.32 -2.83 -5.26
CA ILE A 155 -5.03 -2.90 -4.55
C ILE A 155 -4.46 -4.31 -4.62
N LEU A 156 -5.28 -5.35 -4.44
CA LEU A 156 -4.85 -6.73 -4.51
C LEU A 156 -4.38 -7.10 -5.92
N ASP A 157 -5.17 -6.83 -6.96
CA ASP A 157 -4.79 -7.09 -8.35
C ASP A 157 -3.50 -6.34 -8.73
N PHE A 158 -3.45 -5.05 -8.40
CA PHE A 158 -2.34 -4.16 -8.74
C PHE A 158 -1.04 -4.55 -8.04
N THR A 159 -1.09 -4.82 -6.74
CA THR A 159 0.07 -5.30 -5.99
C THR A 159 0.51 -6.68 -6.48
N ASN A 160 -0.43 -7.57 -6.81
CA ASN A 160 -0.08 -8.91 -7.30
C ASN A 160 0.66 -8.85 -8.63
N LYS A 161 0.16 -8.10 -9.62
CA LYS A 161 0.81 -8.02 -10.94
C LYS A 161 2.17 -7.34 -10.87
N THR A 162 2.32 -6.28 -10.08
CA THR A 162 3.60 -5.57 -9.93
C THR A 162 4.63 -6.41 -9.18
N THR A 163 4.20 -7.15 -8.15
CA THR A 163 5.06 -8.09 -7.42
C THR A 163 5.50 -9.24 -8.30
N ILE A 164 4.63 -9.78 -9.16
CA ILE A 164 5.01 -10.82 -10.14
C ILE A 164 6.04 -10.29 -11.13
N CYS A 165 5.89 -9.06 -11.62
CA CYS A 165 6.90 -8.42 -12.48
C CYS A 165 8.25 -8.34 -11.76
N PHE A 166 8.25 -7.85 -10.52
CA PHE A 166 9.44 -7.73 -9.70
C PHE A 166 10.09 -9.09 -9.40
N ALA A 167 9.32 -10.10 -8.99
CA ALA A 167 9.85 -11.42 -8.69
C ALA A 167 10.58 -12.09 -9.88
N HIS A 168 10.16 -11.78 -11.11
CA HIS A 168 10.81 -12.27 -12.33
C HIS A 168 11.88 -11.32 -12.90
N SER A 169 12.16 -10.22 -12.20
CA SER A 169 13.14 -9.23 -12.61
C SER A 169 14.57 -9.70 -12.29
N HIS A 170 15.57 -9.12 -12.96
CA HIS A 170 16.96 -9.47 -12.66
C HIS A 170 17.35 -8.99 -11.26
N PHE A 171 16.77 -7.88 -10.81
CA PHE A 171 17.01 -7.26 -9.52
C PHE A 171 16.58 -8.17 -8.35
N ALA A 172 15.45 -8.86 -8.49
CA ALA A 172 14.90 -9.70 -7.44
C ALA A 172 15.65 -11.02 -7.20
N LYS A 173 16.49 -11.46 -8.14
CA LYS A 173 17.09 -12.81 -8.18
C LYS A 173 17.77 -13.25 -6.87
N ASN A 174 18.37 -12.31 -6.14
CA ASN A 174 19.12 -12.59 -4.91
C ASN A 174 18.39 -12.14 -3.63
N GLU A 175 17.21 -11.53 -3.74
CA GLU A 175 16.46 -11.02 -2.58
C GLU A 175 15.07 -11.64 -2.42
N ILE A 176 14.47 -12.20 -3.47
CA ILE A 176 13.11 -12.74 -3.46
C ILE A 176 13.09 -14.21 -3.00
N GLU A 177 12.18 -14.50 -2.09
CA GLU A 177 11.87 -15.84 -1.60
C GLU A 177 10.37 -16.14 -1.84
N GLU A 178 9.99 -17.42 -1.93
CA GLU A 178 8.58 -17.86 -1.91
C GLU A 178 8.28 -18.50 -0.56
N VAL A 179 7.14 -18.13 0.05
CA VAL A 179 6.66 -18.71 1.31
C VAL A 179 5.22 -19.19 1.19
N ASP A 180 4.91 -20.28 1.87
CA ASP A 180 3.56 -20.83 1.98
C ASP A 180 2.85 -20.23 3.20
N VAL A 181 1.77 -19.48 2.96
CA VAL A 181 0.98 -18.82 4.02
C VAL A 181 -0.31 -19.61 4.27
N PHE A 182 -0.42 -20.22 5.43
CA PHE A 182 -1.52 -21.12 5.81
C PHE A 182 -2.72 -20.36 6.39
N ILE A 183 -3.74 -20.09 5.57
CA ILE A 183 -4.91 -19.30 5.99
C ILE A 183 -6.02 -20.16 6.61
N GLU A 184 -6.22 -21.36 6.09
CA GLU A 184 -7.25 -22.32 6.54
C GLU A 184 -6.62 -23.71 6.64
N GLU A 185 -7.24 -24.62 7.39
CA GLU A 185 -6.76 -25.99 7.52
C GLU A 185 -6.52 -26.64 6.15
N GLY A 186 -5.27 -26.99 5.87
CA GLY A 186 -4.84 -27.63 4.63
C GLY A 186 -4.79 -26.72 3.38
N LYS A 187 -5.11 -25.43 3.49
CA LYS A 187 -5.03 -24.47 2.38
C LYS A 187 -3.96 -23.41 2.64
N PHE A 188 -3.01 -23.32 1.73
CA PHE A 188 -1.98 -22.31 1.73
C PHE A 188 -2.01 -21.48 0.44
N ILE A 189 -1.47 -20.28 0.52
CA ILE A 189 -1.23 -19.42 -0.64
C ILE A 189 0.25 -19.09 -0.68
N LYS A 190 0.82 -19.21 -1.88
CA LYS A 190 2.20 -18.80 -2.13
C LYS A 190 2.30 -17.28 -2.20
N GLN A 191 3.23 -16.72 -1.46
CA GLN A 191 3.56 -15.30 -1.50
C GLN A 191 5.05 -15.11 -1.80
N TYR A 192 5.36 -14.12 -2.62
CA TYR A 192 6.71 -13.60 -2.79
C TYR A 192 7.04 -12.68 -1.61
N ILE A 193 8.22 -12.89 -1.01
CA ILE A 193 8.67 -12.14 0.16
C ILE A 193 10.13 -11.73 0.02
N CYS A 194 10.41 -10.49 0.44
CA CYS A 194 11.75 -9.97 0.67
C CYS A 194 11.62 -8.72 1.58
N ASN A 195 12.74 -8.18 2.07
CA ASN A 195 12.71 -7.00 2.93
C ASN A 195 12.06 -5.80 2.23
N ARG A 196 12.28 -5.63 0.92
CA ARG A 196 11.69 -4.55 0.11
C ARG A 196 10.17 -4.61 0.09
N LEU A 197 9.59 -5.78 -0.18
CA LEU A 197 8.15 -5.98 -0.16
C LEU A 197 7.58 -5.80 1.25
N TRP A 198 8.18 -6.45 2.26
CA TRP A 198 7.70 -6.40 3.64
C TRP A 198 7.69 -4.97 4.20
N CYS A 199 8.70 -4.17 3.87
CA CYS A 199 8.84 -2.81 4.38
C CYS A 199 8.24 -1.73 3.47
N SER A 200 7.55 -2.10 2.37
CA SER A 200 7.04 -1.14 1.38
C SER A 200 6.10 -0.10 2.00
N TYR A 201 5.17 -0.53 2.85
CA TYR A 201 4.22 0.36 3.53
C TYR A 201 4.86 1.31 4.55
N ARG A 202 6.13 1.09 4.92
CA ARG A 202 6.91 2.01 5.78
C ARG A 202 7.73 2.99 4.97
N GLY A 203 8.11 2.67 3.73
CA GLY A 203 9.06 3.48 2.96
C GLY A 203 10.49 3.45 3.53
N THR A 204 10.88 2.37 4.21
CA THR A 204 12.20 2.22 4.85
C THR A 204 13.21 1.45 3.98
N GLN A 205 12.79 0.95 2.84
CA GLN A 205 13.62 0.26 1.85
C GLN A 205 13.47 0.96 0.51
N VAL A 206 14.49 0.88 -0.35
CA VAL A 206 14.42 1.41 -1.71
C VAL A 206 13.30 0.66 -2.44
N SER A 207 12.19 1.32 -2.73
CA SER A 207 11.05 0.75 -3.44
C SER A 207 10.41 1.85 -4.26
N THR A 208 9.29 1.56 -4.92
CA THR A 208 8.56 2.54 -5.71
C THR A 208 7.71 3.41 -4.76
N TYR A 209 7.79 4.73 -4.87
CA TYR A 209 7.00 5.64 -4.03
C TYR A 209 5.49 5.43 -4.18
N LEU A 210 5.05 5.05 -5.40
CA LEU A 210 3.66 4.72 -5.69
C LEU A 210 3.17 3.55 -4.83
N LEU A 211 3.84 2.38 -4.90
CA LEU A 211 3.40 1.21 -4.12
C LEU A 211 3.45 1.51 -2.62
N SER A 212 4.48 2.19 -2.13
CA SER A 212 4.56 2.59 -0.71
C SER A 212 3.33 3.43 -0.31
N SER A 213 2.96 4.41 -1.12
CA SER A 213 1.78 5.27 -0.89
C SER A 213 0.46 4.48 -0.88
N ILE A 214 0.30 3.52 -1.79
CA ILE A 214 -0.88 2.63 -1.83
C ILE A 214 -0.98 1.80 -0.54
N HIS A 215 0.13 1.22 -0.09
CA HIS A 215 0.12 0.39 1.13
C HIS A 215 -0.04 1.22 2.40
N MET A 216 0.52 2.43 2.46
CA MET A 216 0.29 3.39 3.55
C MET A 216 -1.19 3.80 3.61
N ALA A 217 -1.81 4.08 2.47
CA ALA A 217 -3.24 4.40 2.39
C ALA A 217 -4.10 3.24 2.93
N LEU A 218 -3.78 2.00 2.54
CA LEU A 218 -4.45 0.80 3.03
C LEU A 218 -4.30 0.66 4.55
N GLU A 219 -3.08 0.72 5.10
CA GLU A 219 -2.83 0.63 6.53
C GLU A 219 -3.63 1.70 7.29
N LYS A 220 -3.44 2.97 6.91
CA LYS A 220 -4.07 4.10 7.59
C LYS A 220 -5.59 3.99 7.56
N PHE A 221 -6.17 3.61 6.42
CA PHE A 221 -7.61 3.43 6.30
C PHE A 221 -8.14 2.41 7.32
N PHE A 222 -7.48 1.26 7.46
CA PHE A 222 -7.88 0.24 8.46
C PHE A 222 -7.67 0.73 9.90
N LEU A 223 -6.53 1.36 10.20
CA LEU A 223 -6.24 1.90 11.53
C LEU A 223 -7.27 2.94 11.98
N GLU A 224 -7.72 3.80 11.08
CA GLU A 224 -8.69 4.85 11.38
C GLU A 224 -10.13 4.34 11.41
N ASN A 225 -10.55 3.58 10.39
CA ASN A 225 -11.96 3.22 10.20
C ASN A 225 -12.38 1.95 10.93
N PHE A 226 -11.43 1.06 11.28
CA PHE A 226 -11.73 -0.20 11.99
C PHE A 226 -11.37 -0.17 13.47
N LYS A 227 -10.88 0.96 14.01
CA LYS A 227 -10.56 1.12 15.43
C LYS A 227 -11.72 0.69 16.34
N ASN A 228 -12.95 1.03 15.97
CA ASN A 228 -14.17 0.68 16.71
C ASN A 228 -15.00 -0.43 16.03
N ALA A 229 -14.51 -1.03 14.94
CA ALA A 229 -15.21 -2.10 14.27
C ALA A 229 -15.27 -3.37 15.14
N ASP A 230 -16.28 -4.20 14.88
CA ASP A 230 -16.40 -5.55 15.43
C ASP A 230 -15.21 -6.42 15.01
N SER A 231 -14.77 -7.29 15.92
CA SER A 231 -13.65 -8.21 15.73
C SER A 231 -13.84 -9.08 14.47
N LYS A 232 -15.02 -9.68 14.29
CA LYS A 232 -15.29 -10.57 13.15
C LYS A 232 -15.23 -9.81 11.84
N VAL A 233 -15.72 -8.57 11.82
CA VAL A 233 -15.69 -7.73 10.62
C VAL A 233 -14.24 -7.41 10.25
N LEU A 234 -13.42 -6.94 11.19
CA LEU A 234 -12.01 -6.66 10.95
C LEU A 234 -11.26 -7.92 10.49
N GLU A 235 -11.38 -9.03 11.23
CA GLU A 235 -10.73 -10.30 10.89
C GLU A 235 -11.15 -10.81 9.51
N SER A 236 -12.43 -10.68 9.14
CA SER A 236 -12.90 -11.12 7.82
C SER A 236 -12.19 -10.41 6.66
N TRP A 237 -11.93 -9.11 6.79
CA TRP A 237 -11.22 -8.32 5.79
C TRP A 237 -9.73 -8.60 5.78
N LEU A 238 -9.10 -8.73 6.94
CA LEU A 238 -7.68 -9.08 7.03
C LEU A 238 -7.40 -10.47 6.46
N LEU A 239 -8.26 -11.45 6.75
CA LEU A 239 -8.19 -12.76 6.13
C LEU A 239 -8.48 -12.68 4.62
N PHE A 240 -9.42 -11.84 4.18
CA PHE A 240 -9.66 -11.62 2.74
C PHE A 240 -8.41 -11.09 2.03
N LEU A 241 -7.68 -10.13 2.62
CA LEU A 241 -6.42 -9.62 2.07
C LEU A 241 -5.36 -10.72 1.95
N LEU A 242 -5.15 -11.49 3.02
CA LEU A 242 -4.19 -12.61 3.03
C LEU A 242 -4.58 -13.70 2.02
N ARG A 243 -5.89 -13.95 1.84
CA ARG A 243 -6.40 -14.97 0.89
C ARG A 243 -6.18 -14.62 -0.59
N ASN A 244 -6.00 -13.35 -0.91
CA ASN A 244 -6.03 -12.88 -2.29
C ASN A 244 -4.73 -12.19 -2.72
N THR A 245 -3.70 -12.21 -1.88
CA THR A 245 -2.38 -11.63 -2.19
C THR A 245 -1.35 -12.71 -2.54
N LYS A 246 -0.50 -12.38 -3.50
CA LYS A 246 0.77 -13.06 -3.84
C LYS A 246 1.99 -12.29 -3.33
N SER A 247 1.78 -11.13 -2.71
CA SER A 247 2.84 -10.29 -2.16
C SER A 247 2.79 -10.25 -0.65
N ALA A 248 3.95 -10.47 -0.03
CA ALA A 248 4.12 -10.28 1.39
C ALA A 248 4.01 -8.81 1.83
N SER A 249 4.01 -7.83 0.91
CA SER A 249 3.75 -6.43 1.26
C SER A 249 2.34 -6.21 1.82
N ILE A 250 1.34 -6.95 1.33
CA ILE A 250 -0.01 -6.94 1.89
C ILE A 250 -0.04 -7.65 3.25
N SER A 251 0.68 -8.78 3.39
CA SER A 251 0.82 -9.48 4.67
C SER A 251 1.50 -8.62 5.74
N ALA A 252 2.45 -7.76 5.35
CA ALA A 252 3.08 -6.79 6.24
C ALA A 252 2.11 -5.69 6.70
N VAL A 253 1.26 -5.17 5.81
CA VAL A 253 0.18 -4.24 6.19
C VAL A 253 -0.81 -4.91 7.16
N VAL A 254 -1.23 -6.14 6.87
CA VAL A 254 -2.08 -6.94 7.76
C VAL A 254 -1.40 -7.13 9.13
N THR A 255 -0.10 -7.46 9.13
CA THR A 255 0.70 -7.60 10.36
C THR A 255 0.67 -6.32 11.18
N SER A 256 0.85 -5.15 10.55
CA SER A 256 0.77 -3.86 11.25
C SER A 256 -0.59 -3.63 11.92
N ILE A 257 -1.68 -3.94 11.21
CA ILE A 257 -3.05 -3.79 11.74
C ILE A 257 -3.31 -4.77 12.89
N VAL A 258 -2.79 -6.00 12.80
CA VAL A 258 -2.85 -7.00 13.88
C VAL A 258 -2.10 -6.51 15.12
N LEU A 259 -0.89 -5.96 14.95
CA LEU A 259 -0.11 -5.37 16.05
C LEU A 259 -0.81 -4.16 16.68
N ALA A 260 -1.60 -3.39 15.91
CA ALA A 260 -2.37 -2.25 16.40
C ALA A 260 -3.65 -2.67 17.15
N PHE A 261 -4.26 -3.79 16.79
CA PHE A 261 -5.50 -4.29 17.38
C PHE A 261 -5.38 -5.75 17.84
N PRO A 262 -4.43 -6.08 18.74
CA PRO A 262 -4.13 -7.46 19.10
C PRO A 262 -5.34 -8.18 19.70
N GLU A 263 -6.16 -7.48 20.50
CA GLU A 263 -7.34 -8.08 21.14
C GLU A 263 -8.49 -8.40 20.17
N LYS A 264 -8.47 -7.83 18.96
CA LYS A 264 -9.51 -8.01 17.94
C LYS A 264 -9.11 -8.96 16.82
N THR A 265 -7.87 -9.43 16.79
CA THR A 265 -7.31 -10.02 15.58
C THR A 265 -6.57 -11.33 15.82
N PHE A 266 -6.86 -12.02 16.93
CA PHE A 266 -6.20 -13.27 17.29
C PHE A 266 -6.33 -14.34 16.19
N ASN A 267 -7.46 -14.42 15.48
CA ASN A 267 -7.60 -15.41 14.40
C ASN A 267 -6.68 -15.12 13.21
N VAL A 268 -6.40 -13.84 12.95
CA VAL A 268 -5.45 -13.42 11.92
C VAL A 268 -4.02 -13.63 12.42
N ALA A 269 -3.73 -13.31 13.68
CA ALA A 269 -2.41 -13.53 14.27
C ALA A 269 -1.98 -15.00 14.20
N LYS A 270 -2.89 -15.94 14.46
CA LYS A 270 -2.64 -17.38 14.27
C LYS A 270 -2.19 -17.75 12.86
N VAL A 271 -2.73 -17.09 11.84
CA VAL A 271 -2.33 -17.30 10.44
C VAL A 271 -0.91 -16.77 10.22
N LEU A 272 -0.60 -15.59 10.76
CA LEU A 272 0.74 -15.00 10.66
C LEU A 272 1.80 -15.87 11.37
N PHE A 273 1.49 -16.39 12.56
CA PHE A 273 2.40 -17.24 13.33
C PHE A 273 2.70 -18.60 12.69
N GLN A 274 1.84 -19.08 11.79
CA GLN A 274 2.07 -20.31 11.03
C GLN A 274 3.08 -20.15 9.88
N THR A 275 3.58 -18.94 9.63
CA THR A 275 4.60 -18.67 8.61
C THR A 275 5.88 -18.17 9.28
N LYS A 276 6.84 -19.07 9.52
CA LYS A 276 8.08 -18.75 10.27
C LYS A 276 8.83 -17.51 9.74
N ASP A 277 8.83 -17.31 8.42
CA ASP A 277 9.56 -16.23 7.77
C ASP A 277 9.04 -14.85 8.16
N PHE A 278 7.74 -14.72 8.46
CA PHE A 278 7.15 -13.45 8.87
C PHE A 278 7.78 -12.90 10.14
N PHE A 279 8.19 -13.75 11.09
CA PHE A 279 8.90 -13.31 12.30
C PHE A 279 10.22 -12.61 11.97
N ARG A 280 11.03 -13.21 11.09
CA ARG A 280 12.31 -12.64 10.65
C ARG A 280 12.11 -11.29 9.95
N PHE A 281 11.19 -11.22 8.99
CA PHE A 281 10.95 -10.00 8.23
C PHE A 281 10.34 -8.88 9.10
N ASP A 282 9.43 -9.22 10.01
CA ASP A 282 8.84 -8.22 10.90
C ASP A 282 9.79 -7.72 11.99
N MET A 283 10.68 -8.58 12.50
CA MET A 283 11.78 -8.16 13.37
C MET A 283 12.70 -7.17 12.66
N ASN A 284 13.08 -7.43 11.40
CA ASN A 284 13.90 -6.49 10.61
C ASN A 284 13.18 -5.14 10.43
N ARG A 285 11.88 -5.19 10.08
CA ARG A 285 11.04 -4.00 9.96
C ARG A 285 11.03 -3.18 11.27
N MET A 286 10.96 -3.82 12.44
CA MET A 286 11.06 -3.14 13.75
C MET A 286 12.41 -2.47 13.96
N VAL A 287 13.51 -3.13 13.59
CA VAL A 287 14.85 -2.55 13.70
C VAL A 287 14.98 -1.29 12.84
N LEU A 288 14.44 -1.32 11.61
CA LEU A 288 14.43 -0.15 10.72
C LEU A 288 13.57 1.01 11.27
N ASP A 289 12.42 0.71 11.87
CA ASP A 289 11.51 1.72 12.43
C ASP A 289 12.19 2.55 13.54
N ARG A 290 13.14 1.98 14.30
CA ARG A 290 13.84 2.68 15.40
C ARG A 290 14.54 3.96 14.99
N THR A 291 15.08 4.02 13.78
CA THR A 291 15.81 5.18 13.26
C THR A 291 15.05 5.93 12.18
N HIS A 292 13.90 5.41 11.73
CA HIS A 292 13.20 5.94 10.57
C HIS A 292 12.74 7.39 10.76
N LYS A 293 12.15 7.71 11.93
CA LYS A 293 11.68 9.07 12.24
C LYS A 293 12.81 10.10 12.14
N SER A 294 13.96 9.81 12.75
CA SER A 294 15.12 10.69 12.66
C SER A 294 15.63 10.84 11.23
N SER A 295 15.60 9.77 10.43
CA SER A 295 15.98 9.84 9.02
C SER A 295 15.03 10.74 8.21
N LEU A 296 13.72 10.62 8.42
CA LEU A 296 12.72 11.46 7.75
C LEU A 296 12.87 12.95 8.12
N ILE A 297 13.04 13.25 9.40
CA ILE A 297 13.29 14.63 9.87
C ILE A 297 14.58 15.17 9.23
N SER A 298 15.65 14.37 9.20
CA SER A 298 16.92 14.78 8.60
C SER A 298 16.79 15.04 7.09
N LEU A 299 16.00 14.24 6.37
CA LEU A 299 15.75 14.43 4.94
C LEU A 299 14.96 15.72 4.68
N ARG A 300 13.90 15.96 5.45
CA ARG A 300 13.08 17.17 5.35
C ARG A 300 13.88 18.44 5.64
N ASP A 301 14.69 18.42 6.70
CA ASP A 301 15.38 19.62 7.18
C ASP A 301 16.73 19.85 6.44
N GLY A 302 17.29 18.82 5.79
CA GLY A 302 18.62 18.83 5.18
C GLY A 302 18.72 19.42 3.76
N PHE A 303 17.65 19.45 2.97
CA PHE A 303 17.67 19.84 1.55
C PHE A 303 16.92 21.16 1.27
N GLY A 304 17.34 22.26 1.91
CA GLY A 304 16.82 23.59 1.58
C GLY A 304 15.53 24.01 2.31
N GLY A 305 15.11 23.24 3.32
CA GLY A 305 13.94 23.52 4.16
C GLY A 305 12.66 22.84 3.66
N THR A 306 11.56 23.04 4.39
CA THR A 306 10.26 22.42 4.10
C THR A 306 9.73 22.87 2.72
N ASP A 307 9.55 21.93 1.80
CA ASP A 307 8.72 22.17 0.63
C ASP A 307 7.26 22.20 1.08
N TYR A 308 6.65 23.39 1.08
CA TYR A 308 5.26 23.57 1.49
C TYR A 308 4.29 22.67 0.72
N ARG A 309 4.62 22.29 -0.53
CA ARG A 309 3.80 21.34 -1.31
C ARG A 309 3.81 19.93 -0.74
N ASN A 310 4.92 19.52 -0.12
CA ASN A 310 5.09 18.20 0.46
C ASN A 310 4.80 18.15 1.97
N SER A 311 4.60 19.30 2.60
CA SER A 311 4.41 19.43 4.06
C SER A 311 3.40 18.43 4.64
N LEU A 312 2.21 18.33 4.03
CA LEU A 312 1.17 17.38 4.45
C LEU A 312 1.68 15.92 4.42
N HIS A 313 2.37 15.55 3.34
CA HIS A 313 2.87 14.19 3.13
C HIS A 313 3.99 13.86 4.11
N GLU A 314 4.95 14.76 4.29
CA GLU A 314 6.07 14.59 5.22
C GLU A 314 5.63 14.54 6.68
N GLU A 315 4.71 15.43 7.08
CA GLU A 315 4.19 15.48 8.45
C GLU A 315 3.44 14.21 8.82
N ASP A 316 2.56 13.70 7.94
CA ASP A 316 1.82 12.46 8.21
C ASP A 316 2.77 11.27 8.39
N ARG A 317 3.80 11.14 7.55
CA ARG A 317 4.81 10.07 7.69
C ARG A 317 5.59 10.15 9.01
N ILE A 318 6.07 11.34 9.36
CA ILE A 318 6.84 11.55 10.60
C ILE A 318 5.96 11.24 11.80
N LYS A 319 4.70 11.69 11.79
CA LYS A 319 3.74 11.43 12.85
C LYS A 319 3.43 9.94 12.97
N ALA A 320 3.27 9.24 11.86
CA ALA A 320 2.96 7.81 11.88
C ALA A 320 4.08 6.99 12.55
N CYS A 321 5.32 7.47 12.57
CA CYS A 321 6.42 6.82 13.30
C CYS A 321 6.19 6.76 14.83
N ASP A 322 5.31 7.60 15.38
CA ASP A 322 4.98 7.61 16.81
C ASP A 322 3.85 6.63 17.17
N ASP A 323 3.28 5.92 16.20
CA ASP A 323 2.24 4.93 16.46
C ASP A 323 2.79 3.77 17.32
N VAL A 324 2.13 3.51 18.45
CA VAL A 324 2.60 2.57 19.48
C VAL A 324 2.92 1.18 18.93
N HIS A 325 2.09 0.68 18.00
CA HIS A 325 2.23 -0.64 17.41
C HIS A 325 3.50 -0.81 16.57
N ARG A 326 4.14 0.28 16.11
CA ARG A 326 5.39 0.22 15.34
C ARG A 326 6.59 -0.20 16.19
N ASN A 327 6.53 0.00 17.50
CA ASN A 327 7.56 -0.40 18.45
C ASN A 327 7.47 -1.87 18.88
N THR A 328 6.48 -2.62 18.38
CA THR A 328 6.33 -4.06 18.61
C THR A 328 6.48 -4.84 17.29
N TYR A 329 6.49 -6.16 17.38
CA TYR A 329 6.62 -7.08 16.26
C TYR A 329 6.03 -8.45 16.62
N LEU A 330 5.97 -9.38 15.67
CA LEU A 330 5.28 -10.66 15.83
C LEU A 330 5.73 -11.51 17.03
N GLU A 331 7.03 -11.56 17.38
CA GLU A 331 7.48 -12.31 18.56
C GLU A 331 6.89 -11.74 19.85
N ASN A 332 6.93 -10.40 20.00
CA ASN A 332 6.35 -9.72 21.15
C ASN A 332 4.83 -9.94 21.23
N LEU A 333 4.15 -10.00 20.09
CA LEU A 333 2.71 -10.26 20.05
C LEU A 333 2.39 -11.71 20.46
N ALA A 334 3.17 -12.68 20.00
CA ALA A 334 3.01 -14.08 20.36
C ALA A 334 3.14 -14.27 21.89
N LEU A 335 4.20 -13.68 22.47
CA LEU A 335 4.39 -13.65 23.92
C LEU A 335 3.28 -12.88 24.64
N HIS A 336 2.81 -11.77 24.07
CA HIS A 336 1.73 -10.97 24.65
C HIS A 336 0.46 -11.80 24.87
N TYR A 337 0.08 -12.60 23.86
CA TYR A 337 -1.10 -13.47 23.94
C TYR A 337 -0.98 -14.60 24.98
N GLN A 338 0.24 -14.96 25.38
CA GLN A 338 0.46 -15.98 26.41
C GLN A 338 0.30 -15.44 27.82
N ILE A 339 0.67 -14.18 28.07
CA ILE A 339 0.87 -13.67 29.43
C ILE A 339 -0.18 -12.62 29.81
N PHE A 340 -0.62 -11.79 28.87
CA PHE A 340 -1.43 -10.62 29.20
C PHE A 340 -2.94 -10.88 29.14
N ARG A 341 -3.63 -10.33 30.14
CA ARG A 341 -5.09 -10.25 30.23
C ARG A 341 -5.48 -8.79 30.15
N SER A 342 -6.22 -8.39 29.11
CA SER A 342 -6.86 -7.07 29.08
C SER A 342 -8.24 -7.14 29.77
N GLU A 343 -8.83 -5.99 30.13
CA GLU A 343 -10.13 -5.94 30.82
C GLU A 343 -11.26 -6.69 30.10
N ASN A 344 -11.14 -6.87 28.78
CA ASN A 344 -12.13 -7.52 27.92
C ASN A 344 -11.79 -8.98 27.57
N VAL A 345 -10.73 -9.56 28.15
CA VAL A 345 -10.27 -10.93 27.86
C VAL A 345 -10.48 -11.79 29.10
N THR A 346 -11.27 -12.85 28.96
CA THR A 346 -11.51 -13.78 30.07
C THR A 346 -10.33 -14.73 30.25
N GLU A 347 -10.20 -15.33 31.44
CA GLU A 347 -9.21 -16.38 31.69
C GLU A 347 -9.36 -17.56 30.72
N LYS A 348 -10.60 -17.89 30.35
CA LYS A 348 -10.90 -18.93 29.36
C LYS A 348 -10.32 -18.57 27.99
N ASP A 349 -10.48 -17.32 27.55
CA ASP A 349 -9.93 -16.87 26.26
C ASP A 349 -8.39 -16.97 26.24
N VAL A 350 -7.73 -16.68 27.36
CA VAL A 350 -6.26 -16.83 27.45
C VAL A 350 -5.85 -18.30 27.37
N ILE A 351 -6.53 -19.19 28.07
CA ILE A 351 -6.23 -20.64 27.99
C ILE A 351 -6.44 -21.15 26.55
N GLU A 352 -7.51 -20.73 25.88
CA GLU A 352 -7.74 -21.09 24.48
C GLU A 352 -6.64 -20.52 23.56
N ARG A 353 -6.21 -19.28 23.77
CA ARG A 353 -5.09 -18.68 23.02
C ARG A 353 -3.79 -19.46 23.22
N GLN A 354 -3.43 -19.75 24.47
CA GLN A 354 -2.23 -20.52 24.83
C GLN A 354 -2.22 -21.91 24.19
N GLN A 355 -3.31 -22.65 24.29
CA GLN A 355 -3.41 -23.99 23.69
C GLN A 355 -3.17 -23.96 22.18
N VAL A 356 -3.69 -22.95 21.49
CA VAL A 356 -3.47 -22.81 20.05
C VAL A 356 -2.03 -22.41 19.73
N LEU A 357 -1.43 -21.50 20.51
CA LEU A 357 -0.03 -21.09 20.31
C LEU A 357 0.94 -22.23 20.59
N TRP A 358 0.76 -22.99 21.67
CA TRP A 358 1.55 -24.18 21.96
C TRP A 358 1.46 -25.20 20.83
N GLY A 359 0.26 -25.43 20.27
CA GLY A 359 0.13 -26.30 19.10
C GLY A 359 0.94 -25.82 17.88
N ILE A 360 1.06 -24.50 17.68
CA ILE A 360 1.91 -23.93 16.63
C ILE A 360 3.39 -24.12 16.96
N PHE A 361 3.79 -23.83 18.20
CA PHE A 361 5.20 -23.94 18.63
C PHE A 361 5.68 -25.38 18.67
N ASP A 362 4.89 -26.32 19.19
CA ASP A 362 5.15 -27.75 19.18
C ASP A 362 5.41 -28.25 17.75
N LYS A 363 4.60 -27.78 16.78
CA LYS A 363 4.83 -28.11 15.36
C LYS A 363 6.19 -27.62 14.89
N TYR A 364 6.64 -26.44 15.30
CA TYR A 364 7.96 -25.94 14.93
C TYR A 364 9.11 -26.62 15.67
N TYR A 365 8.97 -26.91 16.97
CA TYR A 365 9.96 -27.68 17.72
C TYR A 365 10.16 -29.06 17.11
N ASN A 366 9.08 -29.73 16.68
CA ASN A 366 9.15 -31.03 16.00
C ASN A 366 9.79 -30.98 14.60
N GLN A 367 9.93 -29.79 14.01
CA GLN A 367 10.60 -29.61 12.71
C GLN A 367 12.09 -29.29 12.86
N LEU A 368 12.56 -28.94 14.06
CA LEU A 368 13.99 -28.70 14.31
C LEU A 368 14.74 -30.04 14.26
N PRO A 369 15.96 -30.06 13.68
CA PRO A 369 16.81 -31.24 13.73
C PRO A 369 17.36 -31.47 15.15
N ASP A 370 17.96 -32.63 15.38
CA ASP A 370 18.68 -32.92 16.63
C ASP A 370 19.76 -31.85 16.89
N GLU A 371 20.00 -31.51 18.16
CA GLU A 371 20.94 -30.43 18.56
C GLU A 371 22.34 -30.57 17.95
N ALA A 372 22.81 -31.80 17.76
CA ALA A 372 24.11 -32.07 17.16
C ALA A 372 24.19 -31.75 15.65
N GLN A 373 23.04 -31.59 14.99
CA GLN A 373 22.90 -31.35 13.55
C GLN A 373 22.37 -29.95 13.22
N GLU A 374 22.10 -29.11 14.24
CA GLU A 374 21.57 -27.77 14.03
C GLU A 374 22.55 -26.85 13.31
N THR A 375 22.04 -26.17 12.29
CA THR A 375 22.71 -25.03 11.67
C THR A 375 22.57 -23.77 12.53
N GLU A 376 23.31 -22.71 12.22
CA GLU A 376 23.14 -21.42 12.89
C GLU A 376 21.75 -20.81 12.67
N ALA A 377 21.11 -21.11 11.52
CA ALA A 377 19.74 -20.71 11.26
C ALA A 377 18.76 -21.45 12.19
N ASP A 378 18.97 -22.75 12.41
CA ASP A 378 18.13 -23.56 13.31
C ASP A 378 18.25 -23.07 14.76
N LYS A 379 19.47 -22.79 15.23
CA LYS A 379 19.70 -22.22 16.56
C LYS A 379 19.04 -20.85 16.74
N THR A 380 19.12 -20.00 15.72
CA THR A 380 18.46 -18.69 15.73
C THR A 380 16.94 -18.84 15.81
N TRP A 381 16.38 -19.79 15.07
CA TRP A 381 14.95 -20.10 15.11
C TRP A 381 14.52 -20.72 16.45
N ARG A 382 15.30 -21.65 17.01
CA ARG A 382 15.07 -22.21 18.34
C ARG A 382 15.06 -21.11 19.41
N LEU A 383 15.97 -20.15 19.34
CA LEU A 383 15.99 -19.01 20.26
C LEU A 383 14.76 -18.11 20.09
N CYS A 384 14.31 -17.88 18.85
CA CYS A 384 13.06 -17.16 18.56
C CYS A 384 11.86 -17.86 19.22
N LEU A 385 11.70 -19.17 19.03
CA LEU A 385 10.65 -19.97 19.67
C LEU A 385 10.69 -19.85 21.19
N ALA A 386 11.87 -20.01 21.80
CA ALA A 386 12.04 -19.92 23.26
C ALA A 386 11.80 -18.52 23.86
N ARG A 387 11.78 -17.46 23.05
CA ARG A 387 11.38 -16.11 23.49
C ARG A 387 9.87 -15.91 23.42
N MET A 388 9.19 -16.68 22.57
CA MET A 388 7.75 -16.60 22.37
C MET A 388 6.98 -17.52 23.29
N ASP A 389 7.49 -18.75 23.50
CA ASP A 389 7.01 -19.79 24.42
C ASP A 389 7.24 -19.39 25.88
#